data_AF-A0A964YFH2-F1
#
_entry.id   AF-A0A964YFH2-F1
#
_cell.length_a   1.000
_cell.length_b   1.000
_cell.length_c   1.000
_cell.angle_alpha   90.00
_cell.angle_beta   90.00
_cell.angle_gamma   90.00
#
_symmetry.space_group_name_H-M   'P 1'
#
loop_
_entity.id
_entity.type
_entity.pdbx_description
1 polymer ?
#
loop_
_entity_poly.entity_id
_entity_poly.type
_entity_poly.pdbx_seq_one_letter_code
_entity_poly.pdbx_strand_id
1 'polypeptide(L)'
;MCGIVGYIGSQSASTILLEGLRRLEYRGYDSAGIATIQEGTIHCVRAKGKLDNLQKKLAGDENLAPLGIGHTRWATHGKPEEYNAHPHMDTNSRIAVVQNGIIENYQKLRELLKTKGHQFRSDTDTEVIPHLIAESLQSLRSTQSVPPSPLPSSLVQAVCQAVVQLEGAFAIAVIAADYPDELIVARQQAPLVLGLGQGEFFCASDIPALVPYTRSVLPLENGEIARLTPLGIEVYTFSGQRLRKTPRTLNWNPVMVEKQGFRHFMLKEIYEQPGVVRTCLETYLNSEWSPDTPASPIHFPFSKDFYSGLQHIQIVACGTSWHAGLVGKYLLEQLAGIPTVVNYASEFRYAP
;
A
#
# COMPACT_ATOMS: atom_id res chain seq x y z
N MET A 1 0.53 5.91 8.99
CA MET A 1 0.15 4.90 7.97
C MET A 1 1.25 3.86 7.94
N CYS A 2 0.99 2.57 7.74
CA CYS A 2 2.10 1.61 7.65
C CYS A 2 2.77 1.63 6.26
N GLY A 3 3.92 0.97 6.10
CA GLY A 3 4.63 0.80 4.84
C GLY A 3 4.80 -0.68 4.47
N ILE A 4 4.44 -1.08 3.24
CA ILE A 4 4.71 -2.41 2.67
C ILE A 4 5.77 -2.28 1.57
N VAL A 5 6.70 -3.23 1.54
CA VAL A 5 7.59 -3.48 0.40
C VAL A 5 7.63 -4.98 0.14
N GLY A 6 7.62 -5.40 -1.12
CA GLY A 6 7.85 -6.77 -1.52
C GLY A 6 8.74 -6.81 -2.75
N TYR A 7 9.52 -7.87 -2.88
CA TYR A 7 10.50 -8.06 -3.94
C TYR A 7 10.54 -9.51 -4.38
N ILE A 8 10.62 -9.72 -5.70
CA ILE A 8 10.95 -10.99 -6.32
C ILE A 8 11.86 -10.74 -7.52
N GLY A 9 13.06 -11.33 -7.52
CA GLY A 9 14.04 -11.10 -8.58
C GLY A 9 15.34 -11.88 -8.39
N SER A 10 16.46 -11.32 -8.85
CA SER A 10 17.78 -11.96 -8.79
C SER A 10 18.69 -11.43 -7.68
N GLN A 11 18.32 -10.31 -7.06
CA GLN A 11 19.09 -9.67 -5.99
C GLN A 11 18.71 -10.24 -4.61
N SER A 12 19.50 -9.92 -3.59
CA SER A 12 19.13 -10.22 -2.20
C SER A 12 17.92 -9.38 -1.78
N ALA A 13 16.80 -10.06 -1.51
CA ALA A 13 15.56 -9.43 -1.10
C ALA A 13 15.74 -8.59 0.16
N SER A 14 16.52 -9.04 1.15
CA SER A 14 16.72 -8.33 2.42
C SER A 14 17.26 -6.91 2.21
N THR A 15 18.19 -6.72 1.27
CA THR A 15 18.77 -5.42 0.93
C THR A 15 17.74 -4.49 0.29
N ILE A 16 17.01 -5.01 -0.70
CA ILE A 16 15.96 -4.26 -1.41
C ILE A 16 14.85 -3.84 -0.44
N LEU A 17 14.40 -4.76 0.40
CA LEU A 17 13.35 -4.53 1.40
C LEU A 17 13.78 -3.46 2.41
N LEU A 18 14.99 -3.55 2.97
CA LEU A 18 15.48 -2.55 3.92
C LEU A 18 15.54 -1.14 3.33
N GLU A 19 16.05 -0.99 2.10
CA GLU A 19 16.13 0.32 1.45
C GLU A 19 14.74 0.85 1.08
N GLY A 20 13.84 -0.02 0.61
CA GLY A 20 12.44 0.34 0.38
C GLY A 20 11.75 0.82 1.66
N LEU A 21 11.93 0.10 2.77
CA LEU A 21 11.35 0.45 4.06
C LEU A 21 11.93 1.76 4.62
N ARG A 22 13.21 2.06 4.40
CA ARG A 22 13.84 3.34 4.78
C ARG A 22 13.13 4.52 4.12
N ARG A 23 12.69 4.34 2.86
CA ARG A 23 11.93 5.36 2.11
C ARG A 23 10.48 5.48 2.56
N LEU A 24 9.96 4.52 3.33
CA LEU A 24 8.60 4.53 3.87
C LEU A 24 8.54 4.83 5.38
N GLU A 25 9.67 5.02 6.06
CA GLU A 25 9.73 5.24 7.52
C GLU A 25 8.95 6.48 7.98
N TYR A 26 8.77 7.47 7.10
CA TYR A 26 7.93 8.64 7.38
C TYR A 26 6.45 8.30 7.63
N ARG A 27 6.01 7.10 7.22
CA ARG A 27 4.64 6.63 7.41
C ARG A 27 4.46 5.96 8.79
N GLY A 28 5.44 5.17 9.25
CA GLY A 28 5.39 4.39 10.49
C GLY A 28 6.76 3.99 11.03
N TYR A 29 6.92 4.01 12.35
CA TYR A 29 8.21 3.85 13.04
C TYR A 29 8.13 3.12 14.40
N ASP A 30 6.99 2.50 14.71
CA ASP A 30 6.78 1.79 15.98
C ASP A 30 7.48 0.43 16.02
N SER A 31 7.56 -0.22 14.85
CA SER A 31 8.32 -1.45 14.63
C SER A 31 8.52 -1.69 13.12
N ALA A 32 9.45 -2.59 12.79
CA ALA A 32 9.70 -3.01 11.42
C ALA A 32 10.11 -4.49 11.37
N GLY A 33 9.94 -5.12 10.20
CA GLY A 33 10.41 -6.48 9.98
C GLY A 33 10.43 -6.87 8.51
N ILE A 34 11.14 -7.96 8.22
CA ILE A 34 11.19 -8.60 6.91
C ILE A 34 11.01 -10.11 7.04
N ALA A 35 10.47 -10.74 6.01
CA ALA A 35 10.47 -12.17 5.82
C ALA A 35 10.95 -12.50 4.41
N THR A 36 11.81 -13.49 4.30
CA THR A 36 12.38 -13.98 3.04
C THR A 36 12.27 -15.49 2.97
N ILE A 37 12.31 -16.06 1.76
CA ILE A 37 12.31 -17.52 1.58
C ILE A 37 13.69 -18.00 1.13
N GLN A 38 14.28 -18.87 1.93
CA GLN A 38 15.54 -19.55 1.63
C GLN A 38 15.37 -21.05 1.89
N GLU A 39 15.74 -21.87 0.91
CA GLU A 39 15.75 -23.34 1.03
C GLU A 39 14.41 -23.94 1.54
N GLY A 40 13.28 -23.38 1.10
CA GLY A 40 11.95 -23.86 1.50
C GLY A 40 11.58 -23.55 2.96
N THR A 41 12.26 -22.58 3.58
CA THR A 41 11.98 -22.06 4.91
C THR A 41 11.77 -20.54 4.86
N ILE A 42 10.93 -20.02 5.75
CA ILE A 42 10.74 -18.57 5.91
C ILE A 42 11.69 -18.08 7.00
N HIS A 43 12.62 -17.21 6.62
CA HIS A 43 13.45 -16.48 7.56
C HIS A 43 12.79 -15.14 7.87
N CYS A 44 12.29 -14.98 9.10
CA CYS A 44 11.55 -13.78 9.54
C CYS A 44 12.31 -13.06 10.66
N VAL A 45 12.66 -11.79 10.43
CA VAL A 45 13.36 -10.94 11.39
C VAL A 45 12.54 -9.69 11.65
N ARG A 46 12.32 -9.39 12.93
CA ARG A 46 11.50 -8.27 13.39
C ARG A 46 12.22 -7.49 14.47
N ALA A 47 11.92 -6.20 14.58
CA ALA A 47 12.45 -5.34 15.61
C ALA A 47 11.41 -4.29 16.04
N LYS A 48 11.36 -4.02 17.34
CA LYS A 48 10.63 -2.88 17.91
C LYS A 48 11.39 -1.58 17.66
N GLY A 49 10.64 -0.50 17.45
CA GLY A 49 11.15 0.85 17.21
C GLY A 49 11.54 1.10 15.76
N LYS A 50 12.46 2.05 15.57
CA LYS A 50 12.91 2.53 14.26
C LYS A 50 13.59 1.44 13.43
N LEU A 51 13.65 1.67 12.12
CA LEU A 51 14.22 0.73 11.16
C LEU A 51 15.68 0.38 11.46
N ASP A 52 16.46 1.29 12.05
CA ASP A 52 17.84 1.05 12.47
C ASP A 52 17.99 -0.18 13.39
N ASN A 53 16.99 -0.47 14.22
CA ASN A 53 17.02 -1.65 15.09
C ASN A 53 16.91 -2.95 14.28
N LEU A 54 16.09 -2.95 13.23
CA LEU A 54 15.99 -4.08 12.31
C LEU A 54 17.29 -4.24 11.52
N GLN A 55 17.88 -3.14 11.04
CA GLN A 55 19.16 -3.16 10.33
C GLN A 55 20.27 -3.76 11.18
N LYS A 56 20.33 -3.44 12.48
CA LYS A 56 21.30 -4.05 13.41
C LYS A 56 21.11 -5.56 13.57
N LYS A 57 19.87 -6.05 13.60
CA LYS A 57 19.59 -7.49 13.70
C LYS A 57 19.98 -8.27 12.45
N LEU A 58 19.90 -7.61 11.28
CA LEU A 58 20.28 -8.19 9.99
C LEU A 58 21.77 -7.98 9.68
N ALA A 59 22.52 -7.28 10.54
CA ALA A 59 23.95 -7.05 10.31
C ALA A 59 24.70 -8.38 10.38
N GLY A 60 25.34 -8.78 9.28
CA GLY A 60 26.04 -10.06 9.15
C GLY A 60 25.15 -11.23 8.73
N ASP A 61 23.87 -10.99 8.43
CA ASP A 61 23.00 -11.98 7.80
C ASP A 61 23.32 -12.04 6.29
N GLU A 62 23.90 -13.15 5.83
CA GLU A 62 24.26 -13.39 4.43
C GLU A 62 23.10 -13.98 3.61
N ASN A 63 21.86 -13.80 4.04
CA ASN A 63 20.69 -14.31 3.33
C ASN A 63 20.54 -13.69 1.92
N LEU A 64 20.75 -14.53 0.90
CA LEU A 64 20.66 -14.20 -0.53
C LEU A 64 19.30 -14.58 -1.15
N ALA A 65 18.25 -14.73 -0.34
CA ALA A 65 16.93 -15.08 -0.82
C ALA A 65 16.44 -14.09 -1.91
N PRO A 66 15.97 -14.60 -3.06
CA PRO A 66 15.48 -13.76 -4.17
C PRO A 66 14.07 -13.20 -3.97
N LEU A 67 13.37 -13.66 -2.93
CA LEU A 67 11.97 -13.36 -2.64
C LEU A 67 11.81 -12.94 -1.18
N GLY A 68 11.08 -11.85 -0.96
CA GLY A 68 10.66 -11.46 0.39
C GLY A 68 9.67 -10.32 0.44
N ILE A 69 9.20 -10.08 1.67
CA ILE A 69 8.29 -9.00 2.04
C ILE A 69 8.80 -8.29 3.29
N GLY A 70 8.50 -7.00 3.39
CA GLY A 70 8.95 -6.12 4.45
C GLY A 70 7.86 -5.15 4.88
N HIS A 71 7.93 -4.72 6.14
CA HIS A 71 6.94 -3.83 6.72
C HIS A 71 7.52 -2.83 7.71
N THR A 72 6.95 -1.63 7.72
CA THR A 72 7.06 -0.64 8.80
C THR A 72 5.69 -0.37 9.38
N ARG A 73 5.59 -0.42 10.70
CA ARG A 73 4.32 -0.43 11.41
C ARG A 73 4.05 0.89 12.14
N TRP A 74 2.79 1.31 12.07
CA TRP A 74 2.16 2.28 12.95
C TRP A 74 1.04 1.53 13.68
N ALA A 75 1.18 1.32 14.99
CA ALA A 75 0.32 0.38 15.72
C ALA A 75 -1.12 0.92 15.86
N THR A 76 -2.11 0.11 15.46
CA THR A 76 -3.55 0.35 15.70
C THR A 76 -4.12 -0.66 16.70
N HIS A 77 -3.93 -1.95 16.43
CA HIS A 77 -4.29 -3.06 17.33
C HIS A 77 -3.05 -3.70 17.95
N GLY A 78 -3.02 -3.87 19.27
CA GLY A 78 -1.86 -4.44 19.96
C GLY A 78 -0.71 -3.45 20.14
N LYS A 79 -0.02 -3.57 21.29
CA LYS A 79 1.06 -2.65 21.66
C LYS A 79 2.23 -2.72 20.66
N PRO A 80 3.01 -1.64 20.50
CA PRO A 80 4.29 -1.61 19.77
C PRO A 80 5.34 -2.58 20.35
N GLU A 81 5.14 -3.87 20.16
CA GLU A 81 6.03 -4.93 20.60
C GLU A 81 6.49 -5.76 19.42
N GLU A 82 7.65 -6.40 19.56
CA GLU A 82 8.25 -7.17 18.47
C GLU A 82 7.35 -8.33 18.01
N TYR A 83 6.63 -8.96 18.92
CA TYR A 83 5.68 -10.04 18.58
C TYR A 83 4.47 -9.54 17.77
N ASN A 84 4.13 -8.25 17.88
CA ASN A 84 3.10 -7.55 17.10
C ASN A 84 3.67 -6.87 15.85
N ALA A 85 5.00 -6.91 15.63
CA ALA A 85 5.58 -6.43 14.39
C ALA A 85 5.28 -7.41 13.25
N HIS A 86 5.07 -6.86 12.06
CA HIS A 86 4.94 -7.64 10.84
C HIS A 86 6.33 -8.02 10.33
N PRO A 87 6.49 -9.09 9.52
CA PRO A 87 5.45 -10.00 9.01
C PRO A 87 4.87 -10.95 10.08
N HIS A 88 3.58 -11.26 9.99
CA HIS A 88 2.93 -12.31 10.77
C HIS A 88 2.97 -13.64 10.04
N MET A 89 2.98 -14.75 10.78
CA MET A 89 3.06 -16.09 10.22
C MET A 89 1.93 -16.99 10.74
N ASP A 90 1.66 -18.08 10.03
CA ASP A 90 0.75 -19.12 10.48
C ASP A 90 1.39 -20.00 11.57
N THR A 91 0.60 -20.91 12.14
CA THR A 91 1.03 -21.83 13.21
C THR A 91 2.33 -22.58 12.86
N ASN A 92 2.45 -23.01 11.60
CA ASN A 92 3.56 -23.83 11.12
C ASN A 92 4.70 -23.01 10.50
N SER A 93 4.58 -21.67 10.50
CA SER A 93 5.58 -20.76 9.90
C SER A 93 5.90 -21.09 8.44
N ARG A 94 4.87 -21.49 7.68
CA ARG A 94 4.91 -21.79 6.24
C ARG A 94 4.36 -20.64 5.40
N ILE A 95 3.66 -19.68 5.99
CA ILE A 95 3.10 -18.50 5.31
C ILE A 95 3.50 -17.27 6.09
N ALA A 96 3.96 -16.22 5.41
CA ALA A 96 4.22 -14.92 6.01
C ALA A 96 3.41 -13.83 5.29
N VAL A 97 2.84 -12.91 6.08
CA VAL A 97 1.97 -11.84 5.60
C VAL A 97 2.36 -10.51 6.23
N VAL A 98 2.41 -9.46 5.40
CA VAL A 98 2.41 -8.07 5.85
C VAL A 98 1.11 -7.40 5.43
N GLN A 99 0.61 -6.47 6.24
CA GLN A 99 -0.65 -5.81 6.02
C GLN A 99 -0.58 -4.31 6.34
N ASN A 100 -1.28 -3.52 5.53
CA ASN A 100 -1.61 -2.13 5.78
C ASN A 100 -3.13 -2.00 5.83
N GLY A 101 -3.67 -1.40 6.89
CA GLY A 101 -5.11 -1.17 7.03
C GLY A 101 -5.65 -1.78 8.32
N ILE A 102 -6.93 -2.13 8.35
CA ILE A 102 -7.60 -2.76 9.51
C ILE A 102 -8.52 -3.85 9.00
N ILE A 103 -8.42 -5.05 9.59
CA ILE A 103 -9.42 -6.12 9.44
C ILE A 103 -10.46 -5.97 10.54
N GLU A 104 -11.66 -5.51 10.19
CA GLU A 104 -12.69 -5.13 11.15
C GLU A 104 -13.33 -6.36 11.83
N ASN A 105 -13.47 -7.47 11.11
CA ASN A 105 -14.06 -8.70 11.63
C ASN A 105 -13.04 -9.69 12.23
N TYR A 106 -11.81 -9.24 12.55
CA TYR A 106 -10.72 -10.11 12.99
C TYR A 106 -11.03 -10.91 14.27
N GLN A 107 -11.83 -10.36 15.20
CA GLN A 107 -12.17 -11.07 16.44
C GLN A 107 -12.96 -12.35 16.16
N LYS A 108 -13.97 -12.26 15.29
CA LYS A 108 -14.79 -13.39 14.86
C LYS A 108 -13.94 -14.45 14.15
N LEU A 109 -13.05 -14.00 13.25
CA LEU A 109 -12.14 -14.88 12.50
C LEU A 109 -11.14 -15.57 13.44
N ARG A 110 -10.56 -14.83 14.39
CA ARG A 110 -9.61 -15.35 15.38
C ARG A 110 -10.24 -16.45 16.23
N GLU A 111 -11.44 -16.24 16.75
CA GLU A 111 -12.13 -17.27 17.53
C GLU A 111 -12.47 -18.51 16.70
N LEU A 112 -12.94 -18.33 15.45
CA LEU A 112 -13.17 -19.45 14.53
C LEU A 112 -11.89 -20.25 14.24
N LEU A 113 -10.75 -19.58 14.05
CA LEU A 113 -9.48 -20.24 13.75
C LEU A 113 -8.92 -20.98 14.98
N LYS A 114 -9.12 -20.43 16.19
CA LYS A 114 -8.76 -21.14 17.43
C LYS A 114 -9.54 -22.44 17.60
N THR A 115 -10.84 -22.47 17.28
CA THR A 115 -11.62 -23.73 17.37
C THR A 115 -11.14 -24.79 16.37
N LYS A 116 -10.49 -24.37 15.29
CA LYS A 116 -9.82 -25.23 14.31
C LYS A 116 -8.39 -25.63 14.69
N GLY A 117 -7.89 -25.20 15.86
CA GLY A 117 -6.58 -25.56 16.38
C GLY A 117 -5.43 -24.61 16.02
N HIS A 118 -5.70 -23.47 15.38
CA HIS A 118 -4.68 -22.46 15.09
C HIS A 118 -4.22 -21.73 16.36
N GLN A 119 -2.92 -21.50 16.48
CA GLN A 119 -2.32 -20.83 17.64
C GLN A 119 -1.89 -19.41 17.28
N PHE A 120 -2.48 -18.42 17.94
CA PHE A 120 -2.15 -17.01 17.78
C PHE A 120 -1.05 -16.59 18.76
N ARG A 121 -0.08 -15.82 18.27
CA ARG A 121 1.11 -15.33 18.98
C ARG A 121 1.14 -13.81 19.13
N SER A 122 0.16 -13.11 18.56
CA SER A 122 0.06 -11.65 18.58
C SER A 122 -1.32 -11.15 18.98
N ASP A 123 -1.41 -9.86 19.24
CA ASP A 123 -2.66 -9.15 19.55
C ASP A 123 -3.26 -8.49 18.31
N THR A 124 -2.63 -8.67 17.14
CA THR A 124 -2.98 -7.94 15.92
C THR A 124 -4.17 -8.56 15.20
N ASP A 125 -4.90 -7.71 14.51
CA ASP A 125 -5.89 -8.10 13.51
C ASP A 125 -5.24 -8.84 12.32
N THR A 126 -4.00 -8.47 11.96
CA THR A 126 -3.27 -9.03 10.81
C THR A 126 -3.02 -10.53 10.91
N GLU A 127 -2.78 -11.08 12.10
CA GLU A 127 -2.42 -12.49 12.26
C GLU A 127 -3.52 -13.47 11.82
N VAL A 128 -4.78 -13.05 11.72
CA VAL A 128 -5.85 -13.93 11.18
C VAL A 128 -5.60 -14.30 9.72
N ILE A 129 -4.89 -13.45 8.96
CA ILE A 129 -4.70 -13.60 7.51
C ILE A 129 -3.83 -14.82 7.17
N PRO A 130 -2.59 -15.00 7.70
CA PRO A 130 -1.80 -16.19 7.40
C PRO A 130 -2.51 -17.49 7.82
N HIS A 131 -3.25 -17.49 8.93
CA HIS A 131 -4.04 -18.65 9.37
C HIS A 131 -5.21 -18.97 8.41
N LEU A 132 -5.92 -17.96 7.90
CA LEU A 132 -6.96 -18.17 6.88
C LEU A 132 -6.38 -18.75 5.59
N ILE A 133 -5.24 -18.25 5.14
CA ILE A 133 -4.59 -18.76 3.92
C ILE A 133 -4.13 -20.20 4.13
N ALA A 134 -3.57 -20.53 5.31
CA ALA A 134 -3.18 -21.89 5.66
C ALA A 134 -4.37 -22.86 5.66
N GLU A 135 -5.50 -22.45 6.26
CA GLU A 135 -6.75 -23.21 6.26
C GLU A 135 -7.26 -23.46 4.84
N SER A 136 -7.28 -22.42 4.00
CA SER A 136 -7.67 -22.52 2.60
C SER A 136 -6.77 -23.46 1.81
N LEU A 137 -5.43 -23.37 1.97
CA LEU A 137 -4.51 -24.30 1.32
C LEU A 137 -4.73 -25.75 1.75
N GLN A 138 -4.99 -26.00 3.04
CA GLN A 138 -5.28 -27.33 3.55
C GLN A 138 -6.58 -27.90 2.94
N SER A 139 -7.63 -27.07 2.85
CA SER A 139 -8.90 -27.46 2.22
C SER A 139 -8.77 -27.77 0.73
N LEU A 140 -7.93 -27.02 0.01
CA LEU A 140 -7.64 -27.27 -1.40
C LEU A 140 -6.87 -28.59 -1.61
N ARG A 141 -5.99 -28.97 -0.68
CA ARG A 141 -5.26 -30.26 -0.74
C ARG A 141 -6.17 -31.46 -0.45
N SER A 142 -7.16 -31.32 0.42
CA SER A 142 -8.05 -32.41 0.82
C SER A 142 -9.16 -32.71 -0.19
N THR A 143 -9.44 -31.78 -1.11
CA THR A 143 -10.53 -31.90 -2.07
C THR A 143 -10.02 -32.38 -3.44
N GLN A 144 -9.83 -33.70 -3.58
CA GLN A 144 -9.38 -34.34 -4.83
C GLN A 144 -10.38 -34.23 -6.01
N SER A 145 -11.57 -33.67 -5.78
CA SER A 145 -12.73 -33.73 -6.71
C SER A 145 -13.20 -32.38 -7.23
N VAL A 146 -12.47 -31.29 -6.98
CA VAL A 146 -12.87 -29.95 -7.48
C VAL A 146 -12.46 -29.83 -8.95
N PRO A 147 -13.32 -29.28 -9.83
CA PRO A 147 -12.90 -28.93 -11.19
C PRO A 147 -11.63 -28.06 -11.15
N PRO A 148 -10.75 -28.17 -12.15
CA PRO A 148 -9.51 -27.40 -12.18
C PRO A 148 -9.85 -25.91 -12.03
N SER A 149 -9.30 -25.30 -10.98
CA SER A 149 -9.42 -23.87 -10.76
C SER A 149 -8.88 -23.13 -11.98
N PRO A 150 -9.54 -22.05 -12.47
CA PRO A 150 -9.00 -21.23 -13.54
C PRO A 150 -7.76 -20.43 -13.09
N LEU A 151 -7.42 -20.46 -11.81
CA LEU A 151 -6.24 -19.81 -11.25
C LEU A 151 -4.99 -20.67 -11.43
N PRO A 152 -3.83 -20.05 -11.72
CA PRO A 152 -2.60 -20.77 -12.07
C PRO A 152 -1.90 -21.41 -10.85
N SER A 153 -2.33 -21.09 -9.63
CA SER A 153 -1.65 -21.50 -8.40
C SER A 153 -2.66 -21.68 -7.26
N SER A 154 -2.46 -22.73 -6.47
CA SER A 154 -3.25 -22.97 -5.25
C SER A 154 -3.01 -21.89 -4.20
N LEU A 155 -1.85 -21.24 -4.18
CA LEU A 155 -1.60 -20.10 -3.28
C LEU A 155 -2.48 -18.91 -3.66
N VAL A 156 -2.56 -18.56 -4.94
CA VAL A 156 -3.49 -17.50 -5.40
C VAL A 156 -4.92 -17.84 -5.02
N GLN A 157 -5.34 -19.09 -5.25
CA GLN A 157 -6.68 -19.53 -4.91
C GLN A 157 -6.97 -19.44 -3.41
N ALA A 158 -6.01 -19.83 -2.56
CA ALA A 158 -6.14 -19.72 -1.13
C ALA A 158 -6.20 -18.27 -0.66
N VAL A 159 -5.40 -17.38 -1.25
CA VAL A 159 -5.46 -15.94 -0.96
C VAL A 159 -6.82 -15.36 -1.40
N CYS A 160 -7.35 -15.72 -2.57
CA CYS A 160 -8.70 -15.32 -2.99
C CYS A 160 -9.77 -15.76 -1.98
N GLN A 161 -9.72 -17.02 -1.52
CA GLN A 161 -10.66 -17.53 -0.51
C GLN A 161 -10.53 -16.81 0.84
N ALA A 162 -9.30 -16.44 1.24
CA ALA A 162 -9.06 -15.71 2.46
C ALA A 162 -9.58 -14.27 2.39
N VAL A 163 -9.28 -13.51 1.33
CA VAL A 163 -9.64 -12.08 1.24
C VAL A 163 -11.15 -11.83 1.17
N VAL A 164 -11.93 -12.78 0.63
CA VAL A 164 -13.41 -12.68 0.59
C VAL A 164 -14.02 -12.78 2.00
N GLN A 165 -13.30 -13.37 2.96
CA GLN A 165 -13.75 -13.45 4.37
C GLN A 165 -13.36 -12.21 5.19
N LEU A 166 -12.51 -11.33 4.66
CA LEU A 166 -12.02 -10.16 5.37
C LEU A 166 -12.97 -8.96 5.18
N GLU A 167 -13.32 -8.31 6.30
CA GLU A 167 -14.04 -7.04 6.29
C GLU A 167 -13.10 -5.89 6.65
N GLY A 168 -13.28 -4.73 6.00
CA GLY A 168 -12.49 -3.53 6.23
C GLY A 168 -11.60 -3.13 5.04
N ALA A 169 -10.57 -2.35 5.33
CA ALA A 169 -9.62 -1.82 4.35
C ALA A 169 -8.26 -2.48 4.57
N PHE A 170 -7.68 -3.08 3.55
CA PHE A 170 -6.38 -3.74 3.63
C PHE A 170 -5.59 -3.69 2.31
N ALA A 171 -4.28 -3.69 2.42
CA ALA A 171 -3.36 -4.11 1.38
C ALA A 171 -2.45 -5.15 2.01
N ILE A 172 -2.24 -6.27 1.34
CA ILE A 172 -1.43 -7.37 1.86
C ILE A 172 -0.37 -7.80 0.85
N ALA A 173 0.75 -8.30 1.35
CA ALA A 173 1.71 -9.07 0.60
C ALA A 173 1.99 -10.39 1.34
N VAL A 174 2.03 -11.49 0.58
CA VAL A 174 2.02 -12.86 1.07
C VAL A 174 3.13 -13.63 0.37
N ILE A 175 3.91 -14.36 1.15
CA ILE A 175 4.86 -15.37 0.68
C ILE A 175 4.61 -16.68 1.40
N ALA A 176 4.87 -17.80 0.74
CA ALA A 176 4.69 -19.13 1.32
C ALA A 176 5.89 -20.02 1.01
N ALA A 177 6.37 -20.75 2.02
CA ALA A 177 7.54 -21.62 1.92
C ALA A 177 7.42 -22.71 0.85
N ASP A 178 6.18 -23.17 0.60
CA ASP A 178 5.87 -24.19 -0.43
C ASP A 178 5.78 -23.60 -1.85
N TYR A 179 5.81 -22.27 -1.99
CA TYR A 179 5.72 -21.53 -3.26
C TYR A 179 6.85 -20.47 -3.32
N PRO A 180 8.13 -20.90 -3.38
CA PRO A 180 9.29 -20.02 -3.23
C PRO A 180 9.51 -19.05 -4.41
N ASP A 181 8.72 -19.19 -5.48
CA ASP A 181 8.75 -18.39 -6.71
C ASP A 181 7.48 -17.52 -6.87
N GLU A 182 6.66 -17.39 -5.82
CA GLU A 182 5.42 -16.62 -5.84
C GLU A 182 5.34 -15.57 -4.73
N LEU A 183 5.17 -14.31 -5.13
CA LEU A 183 4.74 -13.22 -4.27
C LEU A 183 3.30 -12.85 -4.61
N ILE A 184 2.37 -13.07 -3.67
CA ILE A 184 0.97 -12.71 -3.88
C ILE A 184 0.66 -11.43 -3.14
N VAL A 185 -0.06 -10.52 -3.79
CA VAL A 185 -0.53 -9.30 -3.15
C VAL A 185 -2.02 -9.07 -3.40
N ALA A 186 -2.69 -8.38 -2.49
CA ALA A 186 -4.09 -8.02 -2.65
C ALA A 186 -4.34 -6.59 -2.16
N ARG A 187 -5.28 -5.89 -2.82
CA ARG A 187 -5.65 -4.51 -2.50
C ARG A 187 -7.17 -4.38 -2.27
N GLN A 188 -7.54 -3.80 -1.14
CA GLN A 188 -8.88 -3.34 -0.82
C GLN A 188 -8.79 -2.03 -0.02
N GLN A 189 -9.03 -0.89 -0.67
CA GLN A 189 -9.10 0.44 -0.05
C GLN A 189 -7.81 0.99 0.59
N ALA A 190 -6.78 0.18 0.83
CA ALA A 190 -5.43 0.66 1.14
C ALA A 190 -4.57 0.78 -0.13
N PRO A 191 -3.65 1.74 -0.25
CA PRO A 191 -2.80 1.87 -1.44
C PRO A 191 -1.82 0.70 -1.62
N LEU A 192 -1.72 0.19 -2.84
CA LEU A 192 -0.69 -0.76 -3.24
C LEU A 192 -0.37 -0.62 -4.74
N VAL A 193 0.91 -0.56 -5.07
CA VAL A 193 1.41 -0.40 -6.43
C VAL A 193 2.49 -1.42 -6.73
N LEU A 194 2.49 -1.96 -7.94
CA LEU A 194 3.52 -2.88 -8.43
C LEU A 194 4.56 -2.11 -9.24
N GLY A 195 5.83 -2.51 -9.11
CA GLY A 195 6.94 -1.99 -9.90
C GLY A 195 7.47 -3.07 -10.84
N LEU A 196 7.77 -2.69 -12.09
CA LEU A 196 8.34 -3.57 -13.09
C LEU A 196 9.79 -3.17 -13.38
N GLY A 197 10.75 -3.89 -12.81
CA GLY A 197 12.18 -3.69 -13.06
C GLY A 197 12.70 -4.49 -14.25
N GLN A 198 14.03 -4.57 -14.39
CA GLN A 198 14.67 -5.38 -15.43
C GLN A 198 14.81 -6.83 -14.96
N GLY A 199 13.81 -7.66 -15.26
CA GLY A 199 13.79 -9.08 -14.85
C GLY A 199 13.49 -9.31 -13.36
N GLU A 200 12.91 -8.30 -12.71
CA GLU A 200 12.55 -8.32 -11.29
C GLU A 200 11.28 -7.50 -11.06
N PHE A 201 10.53 -7.85 -10.03
CA PHE A 201 9.24 -7.24 -9.73
C PHE A 201 9.15 -6.83 -8.27
N PHE A 202 8.42 -5.76 -8.04
CA PHE A 202 8.29 -5.12 -6.73
C PHE A 202 6.82 -4.89 -6.41
N CYS A 203 6.50 -4.82 -5.12
CA CYS A 203 5.27 -4.19 -4.66
C CYS A 203 5.62 -3.20 -3.55
N ALA A 204 4.87 -2.10 -3.48
CA ALA A 204 5.00 -1.17 -2.37
C ALA A 204 3.67 -0.48 -2.08
N SER A 205 3.47 -0.08 -0.82
CA SER A 205 2.32 0.75 -0.46
C SER A 205 2.45 2.21 -0.94
N ASP A 206 3.63 2.60 -1.42
CA ASP A 206 3.87 3.91 -2.00
C ASP A 206 5.03 3.91 -3.00
N ILE A 207 4.97 4.83 -3.96
CA ILE A 207 5.90 4.96 -5.09
C ILE A 207 7.35 5.23 -4.67
N PRO A 208 7.67 6.05 -3.65
CA PRO A 208 9.05 6.36 -3.28
C PRO A 208 9.94 5.14 -3.02
N ALA A 209 9.37 4.02 -2.53
CA ALA A 209 10.09 2.78 -2.33
C ALA A 209 10.52 2.08 -3.64
N LEU A 210 9.85 2.38 -4.75
CA LEU A 210 10.07 1.77 -6.07
C LEU A 210 10.97 2.62 -6.97
N VAL A 211 11.06 3.94 -6.72
CA VAL A 211 11.76 4.91 -7.57
C VAL A 211 13.20 4.51 -7.91
N PRO A 212 14.03 3.97 -6.98
CA PRO A 212 15.40 3.57 -7.31
C PRO A 212 15.47 2.43 -8.33
N TYR A 213 14.43 1.62 -8.43
CA TYR A 213 14.45 0.35 -9.17
C TYR A 213 13.68 0.41 -10.49
N THR A 214 12.64 1.25 -10.56
CA THR A 214 11.84 1.35 -11.78
C THR A 214 11.03 2.65 -11.89
N ARG A 215 10.72 3.02 -13.13
CA ARG A 215 9.74 4.05 -13.49
C ARG A 215 8.43 3.46 -14.03
N SER A 216 8.39 2.16 -14.29
CA SER A 216 7.21 1.47 -14.80
C SER A 216 6.44 0.89 -13.62
N VAL A 217 5.23 1.41 -13.41
CA VAL A 217 4.38 1.00 -12.30
C VAL A 217 3.01 0.54 -12.76
N LEU A 218 2.44 -0.40 -12.02
CA LEU A 218 1.10 -0.90 -12.21
C LEU A 218 0.32 -0.78 -10.89
N PRO A 219 -0.49 0.28 -10.70
CA PRO A 219 -1.38 0.38 -9.55
C PRO A 219 -2.43 -0.73 -9.59
N LEU A 220 -2.62 -1.40 -8.46
CA LEU A 220 -3.77 -2.28 -8.29
C LEU A 220 -4.99 -1.45 -7.93
N GLU A 221 -6.19 -1.90 -8.26
CA GLU A 221 -7.47 -1.31 -7.84
C GLU A 221 -8.09 -2.09 -6.67
N ASN A 222 -9.19 -1.57 -6.12
CA ASN A 222 -9.92 -2.27 -5.07
C ASN A 222 -10.49 -3.60 -5.59
N GLY A 223 -10.33 -4.67 -4.80
CA GLY A 223 -10.79 -6.00 -5.18
C GLY A 223 -9.85 -6.74 -6.14
N GLU A 224 -8.62 -6.24 -6.33
CA GLU A 224 -7.61 -6.87 -7.17
C GLU A 224 -6.56 -7.64 -6.35
N ILE A 225 -6.14 -8.78 -6.90
CA ILE A 225 -5.01 -9.61 -6.46
C ILE A 225 -4.00 -9.66 -7.60
N ALA A 226 -2.71 -9.66 -7.27
CA ALA A 226 -1.66 -9.95 -8.23
C ALA A 226 -0.73 -11.06 -7.76
N ARG A 227 -0.36 -11.93 -8.69
CA ARG A 227 0.70 -12.92 -8.56
C ARG A 227 1.93 -12.39 -9.28
N LEU A 228 3.02 -12.22 -8.55
CA LEU A 228 4.32 -11.86 -9.08
C LEU A 228 5.20 -13.10 -9.04
N THR A 229 5.82 -13.42 -10.17
CA THR A 229 6.79 -14.51 -10.35
C THR A 229 8.03 -13.96 -11.05
N PRO A 230 9.16 -14.68 -11.11
CA PRO A 230 10.31 -14.25 -11.92
C PRO A 230 9.98 -14.09 -13.41
N LEU A 231 8.89 -14.72 -13.88
CA LEU A 231 8.45 -14.67 -15.29
C LEU A 231 7.54 -13.48 -15.59
N GLY A 232 6.90 -12.88 -14.59
CA GLY A 232 5.93 -11.82 -14.83
C GLY A 232 4.90 -11.62 -13.74
N ILE A 233 3.99 -10.69 -14.03
CA ILE A 233 2.88 -10.30 -13.16
C ILE A 233 1.56 -10.71 -13.81
N GLU A 234 0.70 -11.36 -13.03
CA GLU A 234 -0.68 -11.68 -13.41
C GLU A 234 -1.65 -11.06 -12.41
N VAL A 235 -2.70 -10.40 -12.89
CA VAL A 235 -3.69 -9.72 -12.04
C VAL A 235 -5.06 -10.38 -12.18
N TYR A 236 -5.77 -10.50 -11.06
CA TYR A 236 -7.07 -11.14 -10.94
C TYR A 236 -8.01 -10.30 -10.06
N THR A 237 -9.31 -10.48 -10.22
CA THR A 237 -10.31 -10.06 -9.22
C THR A 237 -10.27 -11.01 -8.02
N PHE A 238 -10.88 -10.63 -6.89
CA PHE A 238 -11.10 -11.53 -5.74
C PHE A 238 -11.93 -12.77 -6.09
N SER A 239 -12.77 -12.70 -7.14
CA SER A 239 -13.49 -13.86 -7.68
C SER A 239 -12.64 -14.77 -8.57
N GLY A 240 -11.37 -14.43 -8.81
CA GLY A 240 -10.43 -15.22 -9.61
C GLY A 240 -10.48 -14.96 -11.12
N GLN A 241 -11.19 -13.93 -11.58
CA GLN A 241 -11.21 -13.56 -13.00
C GLN A 241 -9.93 -12.82 -13.37
N ARG A 242 -9.23 -13.29 -14.42
CA ARG A 242 -8.02 -12.64 -14.93
C ARG A 242 -8.32 -11.25 -15.52
N LEU A 243 -7.51 -10.27 -15.16
CA LEU A 243 -7.59 -8.89 -15.64
C LEU A 243 -6.40 -8.57 -16.56
N ARG A 244 -6.67 -7.79 -17.62
CA ARG A 244 -5.62 -7.21 -18.47
C ARG A 244 -5.33 -5.79 -17.98
N LYS A 245 -4.07 -5.54 -17.65
CA LYS A 245 -3.62 -4.26 -17.08
C LYS A 245 -2.39 -3.79 -17.84
N THR A 246 -2.30 -2.49 -18.07
CA THR A 246 -1.17 -1.87 -18.77
C THR A 246 -0.36 -1.04 -17.77
N PRO A 247 0.96 -1.28 -17.64
CA PRO A 247 1.82 -0.45 -16.82
C PRO A 247 1.84 1.00 -17.32
N ARG A 248 1.99 1.94 -16.40
CA ARG A 248 2.21 3.36 -16.72
C ARG A 248 3.63 3.76 -16.36
N THR A 249 4.21 4.63 -17.17
CA THR A 249 5.54 5.21 -16.89
C THR A 249 5.36 6.47 -16.06
N LEU A 250 6.10 6.54 -14.95
CA LEU A 250 6.16 7.71 -14.09
C LEU A 250 7.06 8.78 -14.70
N ASN A 251 6.48 9.94 -14.99
CA ASN A 251 7.22 11.16 -15.31
C ASN A 251 7.67 11.83 -14.01
N TRP A 252 8.69 11.27 -13.35
CA TRP A 252 9.16 11.73 -12.04
C TRP A 252 10.65 12.05 -12.05
N ASN A 253 11.02 13.13 -11.35
CA ASN A 253 12.42 13.48 -11.09
C ASN A 253 12.81 13.05 -9.66
N PRO A 254 13.72 12.05 -9.49
CA PRO A 254 14.07 11.49 -8.19
C PRO A 254 14.60 12.53 -7.17
N VAL A 255 15.16 13.65 -7.65
CA VAL A 255 15.71 14.73 -6.82
C VAL A 255 14.64 15.39 -5.92
N MET A 256 13.36 15.37 -6.30
CA MET A 256 12.28 16.03 -5.54
C MET A 256 11.99 15.37 -4.18
N VAL A 257 12.31 14.07 -4.02
CA VAL A 257 11.95 13.27 -2.84
C VAL A 257 13.04 13.28 -1.76
N GLU A 258 14.19 13.90 -2.04
CA GLU A 258 15.30 13.97 -1.10
C GLU A 258 15.29 15.27 -0.29
N LYS A 259 16.07 15.32 0.80
CA LYS A 259 16.20 16.53 1.63
C LYS A 259 16.95 17.66 0.93
N GLN A 260 17.60 17.44 -0.22
CA GLN A 260 18.30 18.48 -1.00
C GLN A 260 19.21 19.41 -0.16
N GLY A 261 19.97 18.84 0.78
CA GLY A 261 20.86 19.59 1.67
C GLY A 261 20.20 20.24 2.89
N PHE A 262 18.87 20.21 3.02
CA PHE A 262 18.19 20.65 4.24
C PHE A 262 18.31 19.61 5.37
N ARG A 263 18.35 20.09 6.62
CA ARG A 263 18.41 19.23 7.81
C ARG A 263 17.13 18.39 8.00
N HIS A 264 15.98 18.97 7.68
CA HIS A 264 14.66 18.37 7.87
C HIS A 264 13.79 18.56 6.62
N PHE A 265 12.90 17.59 6.34
CA PHE A 265 11.92 17.70 5.24
C PHE A 265 10.99 18.91 5.43
N MET A 266 10.48 19.13 6.65
CA MET A 266 9.64 20.30 6.95
C MET A 266 10.32 21.63 6.61
N LEU A 267 11.63 21.76 6.87
CA LEU A 267 12.37 22.98 6.54
C LEU A 267 12.49 23.15 5.02
N LYS A 268 12.82 22.07 4.30
CA LYS A 268 12.82 22.05 2.83
C LYS A 268 11.47 22.49 2.27
N GLU A 269 10.40 21.84 2.69
CA GLU A 269 9.03 22.06 2.20
C GLU A 269 8.56 23.51 2.45
N ILE A 270 8.95 24.14 3.57
CA ILE A 270 8.69 25.56 3.83
C ILE A 270 9.41 26.45 2.81
N TYR A 271 10.69 26.17 2.53
CA TYR A 271 11.48 26.94 1.56
C TYR A 271 11.03 26.71 0.10
N GLU A 272 10.42 25.56 -0.19
CA GLU A 272 9.91 25.22 -1.52
C GLU A 272 8.56 25.88 -1.84
N GLN A 273 7.84 26.43 -0.84
CA GLN A 273 6.50 27.00 -1.05
C GLN A 273 6.41 28.00 -2.22
N PRO A 274 7.35 28.95 -2.43
CA PRO A 274 7.27 29.87 -3.56
C PRO A 274 7.30 29.16 -4.93
N GLY A 275 8.12 28.12 -5.05
CA GLY A 275 8.20 27.30 -6.26
C GLY A 275 6.95 26.47 -6.46
N VAL A 276 6.44 25.83 -5.40
CA VAL A 276 5.20 25.04 -5.44
C VAL A 276 4.00 25.91 -5.85
N VAL A 277 3.85 27.09 -5.27
CA VAL A 277 2.77 28.03 -5.62
C VAL A 277 2.87 28.44 -7.09
N ARG A 278 4.08 28.76 -7.58
CA ARG A 278 4.30 29.09 -8.99
C ARG A 278 3.86 27.95 -9.92
N THR A 279 4.34 26.73 -9.67
CA THR A 279 3.98 25.54 -10.47
C THR A 279 2.47 25.28 -10.45
N CYS A 280 1.82 25.44 -9.28
CA CYS A 280 0.37 25.31 -9.16
C CYS A 280 -0.37 26.34 -10.02
N LEU A 281 0.07 27.60 -10.03
CA LEU A 281 -0.54 28.65 -10.86
C LEU A 281 -0.30 28.41 -12.35
N GLU A 282 0.93 28.06 -12.75
CA GLU A 282 1.30 27.76 -14.15
C GLU A 282 0.45 26.62 -14.74
N THR A 283 -0.01 25.68 -13.93
CA THR A 283 -0.88 24.58 -14.37
C THR A 283 -2.24 25.07 -14.89
N TYR A 284 -2.73 26.19 -14.36
CA TYR A 284 -4.05 26.75 -14.70
C TYR A 284 -3.97 28.07 -15.47
N LEU A 285 -2.78 28.63 -15.69
CA LEU A 285 -2.62 29.83 -16.50
C LEU A 285 -2.47 29.46 -17.97
N ASN A 286 -3.15 30.20 -18.84
CA ASN A 286 -2.95 30.08 -20.28
C ASN A 286 -1.64 30.80 -20.67
N SER A 287 -0.61 30.02 -21.03
CA SER A 287 0.70 30.54 -21.41
C SER A 287 0.69 31.42 -22.66
N GLU A 288 -0.32 31.29 -23.51
CA GLU A 288 -0.49 32.07 -24.73
C GLU A 288 -1.42 33.28 -24.54
N TRP A 289 -1.92 33.50 -23.33
CA TRP A 289 -2.81 34.61 -23.04
C TRP A 289 -2.06 35.94 -23.05
N SER A 290 -2.64 36.93 -23.72
CA SER A 290 -2.26 38.34 -23.67
C SER A 290 -3.50 39.18 -23.36
N PRO A 291 -3.35 40.44 -22.90
CA PRO A 291 -4.48 41.32 -22.62
C PRO A 291 -5.44 41.52 -23.82
N ASP A 292 -4.93 41.37 -25.05
CA ASP A 292 -5.70 41.49 -26.29
C ASP A 292 -6.37 40.17 -26.71
N THR A 293 -6.09 39.07 -26.01
CA THR A 293 -6.68 37.76 -26.27
C THR A 293 -8.08 37.69 -25.64
N PRO A 294 -9.15 37.38 -26.40
CA PRO A 294 -10.52 37.33 -25.87
C PRO A 294 -10.79 36.12 -24.96
N ALA A 295 -9.87 35.16 -24.90
CA ALA A 295 -9.96 33.99 -24.03
C ALA A 295 -9.60 34.33 -22.57
N SER A 296 -10.07 33.52 -21.62
CA SER A 296 -9.73 33.66 -20.20
C SER A 296 -8.21 33.44 -19.99
N PRO A 297 -7.56 34.22 -19.10
CA PRO A 297 -6.19 33.94 -18.67
C PRO A 297 -6.08 32.63 -17.87
N ILE A 298 -7.21 32.13 -17.37
CA ILE A 298 -7.30 30.88 -16.61
C ILE A 298 -7.86 29.77 -17.49
N HIS A 299 -7.11 28.67 -17.58
CA HIS A 299 -7.45 27.42 -18.24
C HIS A 299 -7.82 26.37 -17.18
N PHE A 300 -9.12 26.21 -16.91
CA PHE A 300 -9.62 25.14 -16.06
C PHE A 300 -9.86 23.85 -16.87
N PRO A 301 -9.68 22.67 -16.26
CA PRO A 301 -9.86 21.38 -16.95
C PRO A 301 -11.33 21.00 -17.19
N PHE A 302 -12.29 21.82 -16.74
CA PHE A 302 -13.72 21.56 -16.84
C PHE A 302 -14.40 22.52 -17.82
N SER A 303 -15.37 22.01 -18.59
CA SER A 303 -16.19 22.84 -19.47
C SER A 303 -17.11 23.75 -18.65
N LYS A 304 -17.62 24.83 -19.27
CA LYS A 304 -18.58 25.73 -18.61
C LYS A 304 -19.84 24.99 -18.12
N ASP A 305 -20.24 23.94 -18.83
CA ASP A 305 -21.42 23.15 -18.51
C ASP A 305 -21.28 22.38 -17.18
N PHE A 306 -20.05 22.03 -16.78
CA PHE A 306 -19.79 21.40 -15.48
C PHE A 306 -20.28 22.26 -14.31
N TYR A 307 -20.20 23.59 -14.45
CA TYR A 307 -20.61 24.55 -13.43
C TYR A 307 -22.09 24.93 -13.53
N SER A 308 -22.78 24.53 -14.61
CA SER A 308 -24.19 24.85 -14.82
C SER A 308 -25.05 24.18 -13.75
N GLY A 309 -25.81 24.99 -13.01
CA GLY A 309 -26.67 24.49 -11.93
C GLY A 309 -25.94 24.16 -10.63
N LEU A 310 -24.65 24.54 -10.48
CA LEU A 310 -23.95 24.40 -9.21
C LEU A 310 -24.56 25.33 -8.15
N GLN A 311 -25.28 24.75 -7.19
CA GLN A 311 -25.99 25.48 -6.13
C GLN A 311 -25.33 25.35 -4.76
N HIS A 312 -24.47 24.34 -4.56
CA HIS A 312 -23.89 24.03 -3.27
C HIS A 312 -22.54 23.33 -3.41
N ILE A 313 -21.59 23.63 -2.52
CA ILE A 313 -20.28 23.00 -2.46
C ILE A 313 -20.10 22.31 -1.11
N GLN A 314 -19.72 21.04 -1.13
CA GLN A 314 -19.30 20.31 0.06
C GLN A 314 -17.81 19.98 -0.02
N ILE A 315 -17.05 20.43 0.98
CA ILE A 315 -15.63 20.13 1.14
C ILE A 315 -15.50 19.11 2.26
N VAL A 316 -14.82 17.99 2.01
CA VAL A 316 -14.65 16.91 2.98
C VAL A 316 -13.15 16.66 3.16
N ALA A 317 -12.63 16.85 4.38
CA ALA A 317 -11.18 16.79 4.65
C ALA A 317 -10.85 16.46 6.11
N CYS A 318 -9.58 16.22 6.40
CA CYS A 318 -9.02 16.01 7.76
C CYS A 318 -7.86 16.97 8.03
N GLY A 319 -7.64 17.32 9.31
CA GLY A 319 -6.44 18.03 9.77
C GLY A 319 -6.17 19.34 9.03
N THR A 320 -4.93 19.56 8.58
CA THR A 320 -4.54 20.80 7.89
C THR A 320 -5.30 21.03 6.58
N SER A 321 -5.69 19.98 5.85
CA SER A 321 -6.52 20.13 4.64
C SER A 321 -7.92 20.63 4.95
N TRP A 322 -8.46 20.30 6.14
CA TRP A 322 -9.72 20.86 6.61
C TRP A 322 -9.60 22.36 6.92
N HIS A 323 -8.49 22.79 7.53
CA HIS A 323 -8.22 24.22 7.72
C HIS A 323 -8.12 24.99 6.38
N ALA A 324 -7.49 24.40 5.36
CA ALA A 324 -7.49 24.99 4.02
C ALA A 324 -8.91 25.08 3.44
N GLY A 325 -9.75 24.05 3.64
CA GLY A 325 -11.17 24.07 3.28
C GLY A 325 -11.95 25.20 3.95
N LEU A 326 -11.70 25.48 5.23
CA LEU A 326 -12.31 26.61 5.93
C LEU A 326 -11.98 27.96 5.27
N VAL A 327 -10.73 28.17 4.87
CA VAL A 327 -10.32 29.40 4.14
C VAL A 327 -10.98 29.43 2.76
N GLY A 328 -10.97 28.30 2.04
CA GLY A 328 -11.59 28.16 0.73
C GLY A 328 -13.09 28.47 0.75
N LYS A 329 -13.81 28.07 1.81
CA LYS A 329 -15.22 28.41 2.02
C LYS A 329 -15.47 29.92 1.94
N TYR A 330 -14.69 30.73 2.66
CA TYR A 330 -14.86 32.19 2.63
C TYR A 330 -14.71 32.75 1.22
N LEU A 331 -13.69 32.28 0.48
CA LEU A 331 -13.44 32.74 -0.89
C LEU A 331 -14.57 32.33 -1.84
N LEU A 332 -15.05 31.10 -1.75
CA LEU A 332 -16.15 30.58 -2.59
C LEU A 332 -17.47 31.33 -2.31
N GLU A 333 -17.80 31.57 -1.04
CA GLU A 333 -19.02 32.29 -0.69
C GLU A 333 -18.94 33.78 -1.04
N GLN A 334 -17.80 34.43 -0.84
CA GLN A 334 -17.64 35.86 -1.12
C GLN A 334 -17.50 36.18 -2.62
N LEU A 335 -16.78 35.35 -3.38
CA LEU A 335 -16.47 35.64 -4.79
C LEU A 335 -17.46 35.00 -5.75
N ALA A 336 -17.94 33.78 -5.45
CA ALA A 336 -18.86 33.04 -6.32
C ALA A 336 -20.31 33.05 -5.80
N GLY A 337 -20.55 33.42 -4.54
CA GLY A 337 -21.90 33.45 -3.96
C GLY A 337 -22.51 32.06 -3.74
N ILE A 338 -21.70 30.99 -3.78
CA ILE A 338 -22.19 29.61 -3.69
C ILE A 338 -22.08 29.12 -2.24
N PRO A 339 -23.22 28.74 -1.60
CA PRO A 339 -23.22 28.18 -0.25
C PRO A 339 -22.25 27.01 -0.13
N THR A 340 -21.34 27.07 0.86
CA THR A 340 -20.26 26.09 1.00
C THR A 340 -20.20 25.54 2.44
N VAL A 341 -20.11 24.21 2.55
CA VAL A 341 -19.97 23.50 3.84
C VAL A 341 -18.66 22.72 3.87
N VAL A 342 -17.96 22.78 5.00
CA VAL A 342 -16.69 22.07 5.22
C VAL A 342 -16.88 21.07 6.34
N ASN A 343 -16.80 19.78 6.01
CA ASN A 343 -17.04 18.67 6.92
C ASN A 343 -15.74 17.96 7.28
N TYR A 344 -15.65 17.49 8.53
CA TYR A 344 -14.66 16.51 8.92
C TYR A 344 -14.95 15.19 8.21
N ALA A 345 -13.98 14.62 7.50
CA ALA A 345 -14.17 13.38 6.75
C ALA A 345 -14.55 12.19 7.64
N SER A 346 -14.02 12.13 8.87
CA SER A 346 -14.35 11.08 9.84
C SER A 346 -15.83 11.08 10.20
N GLU A 347 -16.43 12.27 10.39
CA GLU A 347 -17.84 12.42 10.76
C GLU A 347 -18.74 12.24 9.53
N PHE A 348 -18.36 12.82 8.39
CA PHE A 348 -19.16 12.80 7.17
C PHE A 348 -19.45 11.38 6.68
N ARG A 349 -18.53 10.44 6.87
CA ARG A 349 -18.71 9.03 6.48
C ARG A 349 -19.86 8.34 7.23
N TYR A 350 -20.19 8.81 8.44
CA TYR A 350 -21.26 8.25 9.28
C TYR A 350 -22.45 9.20 9.38
N ALA A 351 -22.43 10.32 8.64
CA ALA A 351 -23.55 11.24 8.60
C ALA A 351 -24.74 10.57 7.89
N PRO A 352 -25.97 10.76 8.40
CA PRO A 352 -27.18 10.12 7.89
C PRO A 352 -27.60 10.60 6.50
#